data_AF-A0A843FX72-F1
#
_entry.id   AF-A0A843FX72-F1
#
_cell.length_a   1.000
_cell.length_b   1.000
_cell.length_c   1.000
_cell.angle_alpha   90.00
_cell.angle_beta   90.00
_cell.angle_gamma   90.00
#
_symmetry.space_group_name_H-M   'P 1'
#
loop_
_entity.id
_entity.type
_entity.pdbx_description
1 polymer ?
#
loop_
_entity_poly.entity_id
_entity_poly.type
_entity_poly.pdbx_seq_one_letter_code
_entity_poly.pdbx_strand_id
1 'polypeptide(L)'
;MKPYLELSDIFQEKSLDQKMIDLASRFKAYRKKAKLTQLQLSDRSGVPYGTIKRFERTGKISLDSLWMLTMAVGCDDQLERLFSSPPLTADDLRG
;
A
#
# COMPACT_ATOMS: atom_id res chain seq x y z
N MET A 1 -5.42 -37.66 -0.28
CA MET A 1 -5.25 -36.73 -1.41
C MET A 1 -6.63 -36.19 -1.73
N LYS A 2 -6.89 -34.88 -1.55
CA LYS A 2 -8.22 -34.31 -1.87
C LYS A 2 -8.31 -34.16 -3.39
N PRO A 3 -9.27 -34.82 -4.07
CA PRO A 3 -9.35 -34.86 -5.53
C PRO A 3 -10.09 -33.68 -6.16
N TYR A 4 -10.50 -32.68 -5.36
CA TYR A 4 -11.21 -31.48 -5.82
C TYR A 4 -10.68 -30.24 -5.09
N LEU A 5 -10.68 -29.12 -5.81
CA LEU A 5 -10.43 -27.79 -5.27
C LEU A 5 -11.65 -27.39 -4.42
N GLU A 6 -11.48 -27.18 -3.13
CA GLU A 6 -12.58 -26.74 -2.26
C GLU A 6 -12.97 -25.31 -2.64
N LEU A 7 -14.24 -24.91 -2.50
CA LEU A 7 -14.65 -23.51 -2.71
C LEU A 7 -13.86 -22.55 -1.81
N SER A 8 -13.44 -23.01 -0.62
CA SER A 8 -12.55 -22.28 0.26
C SER A 8 -11.16 -22.02 -0.33
N ASP A 9 -10.69 -22.87 -1.24
CA ASP A 9 -9.40 -22.72 -1.92
C ASP A 9 -9.49 -21.67 -3.04
N ILE A 10 -10.69 -21.42 -3.58
CA ILE A 10 -10.98 -20.40 -4.62
C ILE A 10 -11.20 -19.02 -3.99
N PHE A 11 -11.83 -18.96 -2.82
CA PHE A 11 -12.26 -17.72 -2.16
C PHE A 11 -11.51 -17.42 -0.87
N GLN A 12 -10.25 -17.84 -0.74
CA GLN A 12 -9.48 -17.52 0.46
C GLN A 12 -9.20 -16.01 0.53
N GLU A 13 -10.09 -15.28 1.19
CA GLU A 13 -9.96 -13.84 1.31
C GLU A 13 -8.74 -13.51 2.17
N LYS A 14 -7.86 -12.65 1.63
CA LYS A 14 -6.70 -12.18 2.37
C LYS A 14 -7.13 -11.46 3.64
N SER A 15 -6.50 -11.82 4.77
CA SER A 15 -6.67 -11.09 6.02
C SER A 15 -6.27 -9.63 5.87
N LEU A 16 -6.79 -8.77 6.75
CA LEU A 16 -6.42 -7.35 6.77
C LEU A 16 -4.90 -7.18 6.89
N ASP A 17 -4.25 -7.90 7.81
CA ASP A 17 -2.79 -7.81 7.97
C ASP A 17 -2.04 -8.21 6.70
N GLN A 18 -2.53 -9.23 5.97
CA GLN A 18 -1.93 -9.59 4.67
C GLN A 18 -2.12 -8.48 3.64
N LYS A 19 -3.30 -7.86 3.56
CA LYS A 19 -3.56 -6.70 2.68
C LYS A 19 -2.60 -5.52 3.01
N MET A 20 -2.33 -5.29 4.29
CA MET A 20 -1.38 -4.26 4.75
C MET A 20 0.08 -4.59 4.37
N ILE A 21 0.50 -5.85 4.55
CA ILE A 21 1.84 -6.32 4.16
C ILE A 21 2.03 -6.21 2.64
N ASP A 22 1.01 -6.55 1.85
CA ASP A 22 1.04 -6.45 0.40
C ASP A 22 1.17 -4.99 -0.06
N LEU A 23 0.47 -4.05 0.59
CA LEU A 23 0.64 -2.61 0.35
C LEU A 23 2.08 -2.17 0.64
N ALA A 24 2.62 -2.50 1.81
CA ALA A 24 3.99 -2.15 2.16
C ALA A 24 5.03 -2.79 1.24
N SER A 25 4.80 -4.01 0.77
CA SER A 25 5.68 -4.71 -0.18
C SER A 25 5.71 -4.01 -1.53
N ARG A 26 4.56 -3.53 -2.02
CA ARG A 26 4.50 -2.69 -3.23
C ARG A 26 5.27 -1.39 -3.04
N PHE A 27 5.04 -0.65 -1.95
CA PHE A 27 5.79 0.58 -1.66
C PHE A 27 7.31 0.34 -1.58
N LYS A 28 7.73 -0.74 -0.91
CA LYS A 28 9.14 -1.14 -0.81
C LYS A 28 9.79 -1.34 -2.19
N ALA A 29 9.05 -1.82 -3.18
CA ALA A 29 9.53 -1.94 -4.55
C ALA A 29 9.82 -0.56 -5.17
N TYR A 30 8.95 0.44 -4.95
CA TYR A 30 9.19 1.83 -5.38
C TYR A 30 10.45 2.41 -4.71
N ARG A 31 10.60 2.26 -3.39
CA ARG A 31 11.82 2.71 -2.68
C ARG A 31 13.08 2.09 -3.27
N LYS A 32 13.07 0.77 -3.50
CA LYS A 32 14.21 0.07 -4.10
C LYS A 32 14.50 0.52 -5.53
N LYS A 33 13.46 0.77 -6.34
CA LYS A 33 13.60 1.33 -7.70
C LYS A 33 14.21 2.72 -7.69
N ALA A 34 13.89 3.53 -6.68
CA ALA A 34 14.53 4.82 -6.40
C ALA A 34 15.96 4.70 -5.81
N LYS A 35 16.50 3.47 -5.63
CA LYS A 35 17.82 3.17 -5.07
C LYS A 35 18.05 3.74 -3.66
N LEU A 36 17.00 3.90 -2.88
CA LEU A 36 17.09 4.40 -1.50
C LEU A 36 17.16 3.23 -0.51
N THR A 37 18.07 3.29 0.45
CA THR A 37 17.98 2.50 1.69
C THR A 37 16.83 3.01 2.56
N GLN A 38 16.43 2.24 3.58
CA GLN A 38 15.44 2.70 4.56
C GLN A 38 15.94 3.94 5.33
N LEU A 39 17.24 4.02 5.62
CA LEU A 39 17.84 5.19 6.28
C LEU A 39 17.81 6.42 5.37
N GLN A 40 18.24 6.29 4.11
CA GLN A 40 18.16 7.39 3.15
C GLN A 40 16.72 7.87 2.90
N LEU A 41 15.75 6.95 2.90
CA LEU A 41 14.33 7.34 2.82
C LEU A 41 13.88 8.07 4.10
N SER A 42 14.38 7.67 5.27
CA SER A 42 14.14 8.39 6.53
C SER A 42 14.62 9.82 6.44
N ASP A 43 15.88 10.01 6.05
CA ASP A 43 16.50 11.33 5.92
C ASP A 43 15.77 12.20 4.91
N ARG A 44 15.35 11.63 3.77
CA ARG A 44 14.67 12.36 2.70
C ARG A 44 13.23 12.73 3.03
N SER A 45 12.50 11.86 3.74
CA SER A 45 11.07 12.06 4.04
C SER A 45 10.83 12.79 5.36
N GLY A 46 11.80 12.80 6.29
CA GLY A 46 11.59 13.22 7.67
C GLY A 46 10.83 12.20 8.53
N VAL A 47 10.44 11.05 7.97
CA VAL A 47 9.79 9.97 8.74
C VAL A 47 10.85 9.15 9.46
N PRO A 48 10.72 8.86 10.77
CA PRO A 48 11.73 8.10 11.52
C PRO A 48 12.03 6.71 10.93
N TYR A 49 13.31 6.32 10.91
CA TYR A 49 13.76 5.02 10.40
C TYR A 49 13.00 3.83 11.01
N GLY A 50 12.73 3.87 12.32
CA GLY A 50 11.96 2.83 13.02
C GLY A 50 10.54 2.69 12.49
N THR A 51 9.92 3.79 12.06
CA THR A 51 8.58 3.80 11.43
C THR A 51 8.62 3.16 10.05
N ILE A 52 9.61 3.52 9.21
CA ILE A 52 9.80 2.91 7.89
C ILE A 52 10.08 1.40 8.00
N LYS A 53 10.96 1.01 8.92
CA LYS A 53 11.28 -0.40 9.19
C LYS A 53 10.06 -1.17 9.65
N ARG A 54 9.23 -0.60 10.54
CA ARG A 54 7.98 -1.22 10.99
C ARG A 54 7.00 -1.35 9.82
N PHE A 55 6.79 -0.29 9.06
CA PHE A 55 5.90 -0.28 7.89
C PHE A 55 6.28 -1.38 6.89
N GLU A 56 7.54 -1.43 6.45
CA GLU A 56 7.97 -2.43 5.46
C GLU A 56 7.97 -3.88 5.98
N ARG A 57 7.88 -4.08 7.30
CA ARG A 57 7.81 -5.40 7.92
C ARG A 57 6.38 -5.85 8.24
N THR A 58 5.53 -4.93 8.69
CA THR A 58 4.22 -5.26 9.27
C THR A 58 3.05 -4.62 8.53
N GLY A 59 3.31 -3.76 7.54
CA GLY A 59 2.28 -2.98 6.86
C GLY A 59 1.73 -1.79 7.65
N LYS A 60 2.15 -1.57 8.91
CA LYS A 60 1.50 -0.60 9.80
C LYS A 60 2.25 0.73 9.87
N ILE A 61 1.59 1.80 9.43
CA ILE A 61 2.05 3.19 9.37
C ILE A 61 0.85 4.13 9.54
N SER A 62 1.07 5.39 9.92
CA SER A 62 0.01 6.42 9.83
C SER A 62 -0.15 6.87 8.38
N LEU A 63 -1.31 7.45 8.05
CA LEU A 63 -1.58 7.99 6.71
C LEU A 63 -0.61 9.12 6.36
N ASP A 64 -0.37 10.06 7.28
CA ASP A 64 0.55 11.19 7.05
C ASP A 64 1.96 10.72 6.72
N SER A 65 2.48 9.76 7.50
CA SER A 65 3.81 9.20 7.22
C SER A 65 3.82 8.46 5.88
N LEU A 66 2.77 7.72 5.52
CA LEU A 66 2.67 7.11 4.19
C LEU A 66 2.73 8.16 3.07
N TRP A 67 2.02 9.28 3.22
CA TRP A 67 2.02 10.38 2.26
C TRP A 67 3.41 11.03 2.12
N MET A 68 4.08 11.28 3.24
CA MET A 68 5.46 11.79 3.25
C MET A 68 6.42 10.82 2.54
N LEU A 69 6.25 9.51 2.76
CA LEU A 69 7.05 8.49 2.09
C LEU A 69 6.79 8.47 0.57
N THR A 70 5.54 8.61 0.12
CA THR A 70 5.22 8.65 -1.32
C THR A 70 5.77 9.91 -1.99
N MET A 71 5.70 11.08 -1.36
CA MET A 71 6.31 12.31 -1.87
C MET A 71 7.84 12.18 -1.97
N ALA A 72 8.48 11.60 -0.95
CA ALA A 72 9.93 11.39 -0.94
C ALA A 72 10.41 10.42 -2.02
N VAL A 73 9.55 9.48 -2.45
CA VAL A 73 9.84 8.55 -3.54
C VAL A 73 9.38 9.09 -4.92
N GLY A 74 8.46 10.05 -4.95
CA GLY A 74 7.87 10.64 -6.16
C GLY A 74 6.75 9.78 -6.75
N CYS A 75 5.89 9.22 -5.90
CA CYS A 75 4.72 8.41 -6.29
C CYS A 75 3.44 8.79 -5.51
N ASP A 76 3.39 10.02 -5.02
CA ASP A 76 2.27 10.63 -4.30
C ASP A 76 1.02 10.81 -5.16
N ASP A 77 1.18 10.87 -6.49
CA ASP A 77 0.11 10.83 -7.47
C ASP A 77 -0.83 9.61 -7.31
N GLN A 78 -0.31 8.48 -6.80
CA GLN A 78 -1.13 7.29 -6.51
C GLN A 78 -2.08 7.50 -5.34
N LEU A 79 -1.66 8.27 -4.32
CA LEU A 79 -2.53 8.58 -3.19
C LEU A 79 -3.50 9.71 -3.53
N GLU A 80 -3.11 10.68 -4.36
CA GLU A 80 -4.03 11.72 -4.87
C GLU A 80 -5.19 11.12 -5.67
N ARG A 81 -4.93 10.05 -6.43
CA ARG A 81 -5.96 9.36 -7.23
C ARG A 81 -6.78 8.38 -6.42
N LEU A 82 -6.36 8.03 -5.21
CA LEU A 82 -7.04 7.05 -4.39
C LEU A 82 -8.43 7.57 -4.00
N PHE A 83 -9.47 6.84 -4.43
CA PHE A 83 -10.88 7.22 -4.24
C PHE A 83 -11.29 8.56 -4.91
N SER A 84 -10.56 9.00 -5.93
CA SER A 84 -10.85 10.27 -6.64
C SER A 84 -12.16 10.27 -7.45
N SER A 85 -12.74 9.11 -7.73
CA SER A 85 -14.05 9.02 -8.34
C SER A 85 -14.84 7.84 -7.75
N PRO A 86 -16.04 8.09 -7.19
CA PRO A 86 -16.94 7.01 -6.82
C PRO A 86 -17.43 6.27 -8.08
N PRO A 87 -17.86 5.01 -7.94
CA PRO A 87 -18.51 4.31 -9.03
C PRO A 87 -19.76 5.07 -9.50
N LEU A 88 -20.00 5.10 -10.80
CA LEU A 88 -21.27 5.59 -11.33
C LEU A 88 -22.42 4.74 -10.79
N THR A 89 -23.46 5.41 -10.31
CA THR A 89 -24.70 4.80 -9.88
C THR A 89 -25.75 4.89 -10.98
N ALA A 90 -26.82 4.10 -10.85
CA ALA A 90 -27.95 4.18 -11.77
C ALA A 90 -28.62 5.56 -11.76
N ASP A 91 -28.49 6.31 -10.66
CA ASP A 91 -29.05 7.66 -10.52
C ASP A 91 -28.19 8.70 -11.24
N ASP A 92 -26.87 8.52 -11.33
CA ASP A 92 -25.99 9.41 -12.12
C ASP A 92 -26.27 9.35 -13.64
N LEU A 93 -26.95 8.30 -14.10
CA LEU A 93 -27.32 8.10 -15.50
C LEU A 93 -28.72 8.61 -15.85
N ARG A 94 -29.51 8.98 -14.85
CA ARG A 94 -30.86 9.56 -14.99
C ARG A 94 -30.72 11.07 -14.84
N GLY A 95 -30.40 11.75 -15.94
CA GLY A 95 -30.18 13.20 -15.97
C GLY A 95 -31.32 14.03 -15.39
#